data_AF-A0A345ECK0-F1
#
_entry.id   AF-A0A345ECK0-F1
#
_cell.length_a   1.000
_cell.length_b   1.000
_cell.length_c   1.000
_cell.angle_alpha   90.00
_cell.angle_beta   90.00
_cell.angle_gamma   90.00
#
_symmetry.space_group_name_H-M   'P 1'
#
loop_
_entity.id
_entity.type
_entity.pdbx_description
1 polymer ?
#
loop_
_entity_poly.entity_id
_entity_poly.type
_entity_poly.pdbx_seq_one_letter_code
_entity_poly.pdbx_strand_id
1 'polypeptide(L)'
;MSRSSARGQVEPIAALVCLLAVCAAVSTYATALAGAGYETERDVATPTLDRVVDRLAAGGVAVPDRTERARRAGPAGYRLNVTVAAAGERWHAGPRPPGRRADTDTAGRTISVRLAPGRIRPGRVRVEVWA
;
A
#
# COMPACT_ATOMS: atom_id res chain seq x y z
N MET A 1 49.15 34.79 -28.06
CA MET A 1 48.05 33.81 -27.97
C MET A 1 47.98 33.31 -26.54
N SER A 2 47.04 33.82 -25.75
CA SER A 2 46.85 33.39 -24.36
C SER A 2 46.18 32.02 -24.34
N ARG A 3 46.92 31.01 -23.87
CA ARG A 3 46.42 29.63 -23.77
C ARG A 3 45.66 29.50 -22.46
N SER A 4 44.33 29.48 -22.56
CA SER A 4 43.46 29.05 -21.47
C SER A 4 43.72 27.56 -21.20
N SER A 5 44.33 27.25 -20.05
CA SER A 5 44.61 25.87 -19.60
C SER A 5 43.95 25.60 -18.23
N ALA A 6 42.75 26.14 -18.01
CA ALA A 6 41.97 25.92 -16.79
C ALA A 6 40.70 25.14 -17.11
N ARG A 7 40.84 23.96 -17.72
CA ARG A 7 39.71 23.05 -17.94
C ARG A 7 40.21 21.61 -18.05
N GLY A 8 39.78 20.75 -17.13
CA GLY A 8 39.70 19.31 -17.41
C GLY A 8 40.04 18.33 -16.29
N GLN A 9 40.69 18.74 -15.20
CA GLN A 9 40.90 17.85 -14.06
C GLN A 9 40.19 18.45 -12.85
N VAL A 10 38.91 18.11 -12.69
CA VAL A 10 38.41 17.95 -11.32
C VAL A 10 39.39 16.97 -10.69
N GLU A 11 40.14 17.40 -9.68
CA GLU A 11 41.08 16.52 -8.99
C GLU A 11 40.33 15.23 -8.68
N PRO A 12 40.79 14.05 -9.15
CA PRO A 12 40.07 12.79 -8.97
C PRO A 12 39.67 12.59 -7.50
N ILE A 13 40.49 13.12 -6.59
CA ILE A 13 40.25 13.17 -5.15
C ILE A 13 39.01 13.99 -4.80
N ALA A 14 38.84 15.20 -5.34
CA ALA A 14 37.66 16.04 -5.08
C ALA A 14 36.37 15.34 -5.52
N ALA A 15 36.39 14.67 -6.67
CA ALA A 15 35.24 13.88 -7.14
C ALA A 15 34.92 12.71 -6.19
N LEU A 16 35.95 12.00 -5.72
CA LEU A 16 35.79 10.90 -4.77
C LEU A 16 35.27 11.37 -3.41
N VAL A 17 35.74 12.52 -2.92
CA VAL A 17 35.26 13.14 -1.68
C VAL A 17 33.78 13.52 -1.81
N CYS A 18 33.38 14.13 -2.93
CA CYS A 18 31.98 14.42 -3.20
C CYS A 18 31.12 13.15 -3.24
N LEU A 19 31.58 12.11 -3.94
CA LEU A 19 30.86 10.82 -4.01
C LEU A 19 30.71 10.19 -2.62
N LEU A 20 31.78 10.17 -1.82
CA LEU A 20 31.74 9.67 -0.45
C LEU A 20 30.75 10.46 0.41
N ALA A 21 30.78 11.80 0.32
CA ALA A 21 29.85 12.65 1.06
C ALA A 21 28.39 12.39 0.67
N VAL A 22 28.11 12.21 -0.63
CA VAL A 22 26.77 11.86 -1.13
C VAL A 22 26.35 10.48 -0.65
N CYS A 23 27.21 9.47 -0.78
CA CYS A 23 26.92 8.11 -0.31
C CYS A 23 26.69 8.07 1.20
N ALA A 24 27.49 8.79 1.98
CA ALA A 24 27.32 8.90 3.43
C ALA A 24 26.00 9.59 3.77
N ALA A 25 25.69 10.74 3.15
CA ALA A 25 24.44 11.45 3.37
C ALA A 25 23.22 10.58 3.04
N VAL A 26 23.23 9.88 1.90
CA VAL A 26 22.15 8.97 1.49
C VAL A 26 22.03 7.78 2.45
N SER A 27 23.16 7.20 2.89
CA SER A 27 23.15 6.09 3.83
C SER A 27 22.63 6.51 5.20
N THR A 28 23.08 7.66 5.72
CA THR A 28 22.59 8.23 6.98
C THR A 28 21.11 8.61 6.89
N TYR A 29 20.68 9.15 5.75
CA TYR A 29 19.27 9.42 5.52
C TYR A 29 18.45 8.13 5.54
N ALA A 30 18.90 7.09 4.83
CA ALA A 30 18.23 5.80 4.80
C ALA A 30 18.17 5.14 6.18
N THR A 31 19.23 5.21 6.99
CA THR A 31 19.23 4.65 8.36
C THR A 31 18.37 5.47 9.31
N ALA A 32 18.36 6.80 9.20
CA ALA A 32 17.45 7.66 9.96
C ALA A 32 15.99 7.36 9.61
N LEU A 33 15.69 7.15 8.32
CA LEU A 33 14.36 6.76 7.85
C LEU A 33 13.96 5.37 8.36
N ALA A 34 14.88 4.39 8.32
CA ALA A 34 14.64 3.06 8.88
C ALA A 34 14.42 3.10 10.40
N GLY A 35 15.18 3.92 11.12
CA GLY A 35 15.06 4.10 12.57
C GLY A 35 13.80 4.88 12.99
N ALA A 36 13.18 5.64 12.09
CA ALA A 36 11.95 6.38 12.35
C ALA A 36 10.69 5.48 12.40
N GLY A 37 10.85 4.16 12.32
CA GLY A 37 9.72 3.23 12.39
C GLY A 37 8.93 3.14 11.08
N TYR A 38 9.50 3.61 9.96
CA TYR A 38 9.07 3.13 8.64
C TYR A 38 9.61 1.72 8.46
N GLU A 39 9.06 0.80 9.25
CA GLU A 39 9.28 -0.61 9.06
C GLU A 39 8.88 -0.93 7.62
N THR A 40 9.64 -1.82 6.97
CA THR A 40 9.32 -2.32 5.63
C THR A 40 8.11 -3.25 5.69
N GLU A 41 7.05 -2.83 6.39
CA GLU A 41 5.70 -3.32 6.18
C GLU A 41 5.39 -2.89 4.75
N ARG A 42 5.59 -3.83 3.83
CA ARG A 42 5.18 -3.63 2.44
C ARG A 42 3.69 -3.28 2.54
N ASP A 43 3.33 -2.02 2.30
CA ASP A 43 1.95 -1.56 2.24
C ASP A 43 1.28 -2.29 1.07
N VAL A 44 0.83 -3.51 1.36
CA VAL A 44 0.23 -4.44 0.42
C VAL A 44 -1.28 -4.30 0.55
N ALA A 45 -1.78 -3.97 1.73
CA ALA A 45 -3.19 -3.81 2.01
C ALA A 45 -3.78 -2.61 1.25
N THR A 46 -3.14 -1.44 1.21
CA THR A 46 -3.67 -0.27 0.48
C THR A 46 -3.82 -0.52 -1.02
N PRO A 47 -2.79 -0.96 -1.77
CA PRO A 47 -2.96 -1.25 -3.19
C PRO A 47 -3.89 -2.45 -3.43
N THR A 48 -4.00 -3.39 -2.48
CA THR A 48 -4.98 -4.48 -2.57
C THR A 48 -6.40 -3.97 -2.36
N LEU A 49 -6.61 -3.02 -1.43
CA LEU A 49 -7.90 -2.38 -1.18
C LEU A 49 -8.42 -1.70 -2.44
N ASP A 50 -7.57 -0.97 -3.16
CA ASP A 50 -7.96 -0.30 -4.39
C ASP A 50 -8.44 -1.31 -5.45
N ARG A 51 -7.68 -2.38 -5.69
CA ARG A 51 -8.11 -3.44 -6.62
C ARG A 51 -9.39 -4.16 -6.18
N VAL A 52 -9.57 -4.36 -4.87
CA VAL A 52 -10.79 -4.95 -4.30
C VAL A 52 -11.97 -4.03 -4.52
N VAL A 53 -11.82 -2.72 -4.25
CA VAL A 53 -12.87 -1.72 -4.46
C VAL A 53 -13.25 -1.62 -5.94
N ASP A 54 -12.29 -1.64 -6.86
CA ASP A 54 -12.56 -1.61 -8.30
C ASP A 54 -13.41 -2.79 -8.77
N ARG A 55 -13.25 -3.97 -8.16
CA ARG A 55 -14.06 -5.16 -8.47
C ARG A 55 -15.38 -5.22 -7.72
N LEU A 56 -15.41 -4.67 -6.50
CA LEU A 56 -16.57 -4.67 -5.62
C LEU A 56 -17.60 -3.61 -6.05
N ALA A 57 -17.12 -2.43 -6.47
CA ALA A 57 -17.93 -1.29 -6.80
C ALA A 57 -18.41 -1.31 -8.26
N ALA A 58 -19.65 -0.85 -8.47
CA ALA A 58 -20.17 -0.50 -9.79
C ALA A 58 -20.61 0.97 -9.73
N GLY A 59 -19.92 1.85 -10.46
CA GLY A 59 -20.20 3.30 -10.44
C GLY A 59 -20.05 3.93 -9.06
N GLY A 60 -19.03 3.53 -8.29
CA GLY A 60 -18.77 4.05 -6.93
C GLY A 60 -19.62 3.43 -5.81
N VAL A 61 -20.50 2.48 -6.14
CA VAL A 61 -21.34 1.78 -5.16
C VAL A 61 -20.91 0.33 -5.03
N ALA A 62 -20.45 -0.07 -3.85
CA ALA A 62 -20.12 -1.45 -3.50
C ALA A 62 -21.35 -2.35 -3.58
N VAL A 63 -21.22 -3.48 -4.27
CA VAL A 63 -22.25 -4.52 -4.36
C VAL A 63 -21.80 -5.73 -3.54
N PRO A 64 -22.41 -5.99 -2.37
CA PRO A 64 -21.99 -7.06 -1.46
C PRO A 64 -21.91 -8.45 -2.10
N ASP A 65 -22.77 -8.77 -3.06
CA ASP A 65 -22.76 -10.07 -3.77
C ASP A 65 -21.45 -10.30 -4.56
N ARG A 66 -20.69 -9.23 -4.84
CA ARG A 66 -19.41 -9.31 -5.55
C ARG A 66 -18.21 -9.52 -4.62
N THR A 67 -18.40 -9.62 -3.31
CA THR A 67 -17.30 -9.71 -2.34
C THR A 67 -16.39 -10.91 -2.61
N GLU A 68 -16.93 -12.07 -2.97
CA GLU A 68 -16.12 -13.26 -3.31
C GLU A 68 -15.34 -13.08 -4.63
N ARG A 69 -15.90 -12.34 -5.59
CA ARG A 69 -15.18 -11.98 -6.84
C ARG A 69 -14.07 -10.97 -6.57
N ALA A 70 -14.32 -10.01 -5.68
CA ALA A 70 -13.37 -8.98 -5.28
C ALA A 70 -12.17 -9.59 -4.55
N ARG A 71 -12.37 -10.63 -3.73
CA ARG A 71 -11.29 -11.39 -3.07
C ARG A 71 -10.25 -11.95 -4.06
N ARG A 72 -10.65 -12.26 -5.30
CA ARG A 72 -9.72 -12.72 -6.35
C ARG A 72 -8.77 -11.62 -6.86
N ALA A 73 -8.84 -10.41 -6.33
CA ALA A 73 -7.87 -9.34 -6.58
C ALA A 73 -6.71 -9.33 -5.57
N GLY A 74 -6.68 -10.30 -4.65
CA GLY A 74 -5.61 -10.44 -3.67
C GLY A 74 -4.23 -10.63 -4.32
N PRO A 75 -3.16 -10.19 -3.64
CA PRO A 75 -1.80 -10.34 -4.12
C PRO A 75 -1.36 -11.81 -4.09
N ALA A 76 -0.53 -12.20 -5.05
CA ALA A 76 0.01 -13.56 -5.11
C ALA A 76 0.91 -13.84 -3.90
N GLY A 77 0.79 -15.03 -3.31
CA GLY A 77 1.58 -15.43 -2.14
C GLY A 77 1.04 -14.93 -0.80
N TYR A 78 -0.09 -14.21 -0.79
CA TYR A 78 -0.75 -13.75 0.43
C TYR A 78 -2.16 -14.33 0.56
N ARG A 79 -2.63 -14.40 1.80
CA ARG A 79 -4.03 -14.59 2.16
C ARG A 79 -4.70 -13.23 2.31
N LEU A 80 -5.96 -13.17 1.92
CA LEU A 80 -6.77 -11.95 1.93
C LEU A 80 -8.12 -12.23 2.57
N ASN A 81 -8.50 -11.41 3.54
CA ASN A 81 -9.88 -11.26 3.98
C ASN A 81 -10.44 -9.93 3.47
N VAL A 82 -11.61 -9.98 2.84
CA VAL A 82 -12.38 -8.78 2.48
C VAL A 82 -13.62 -8.74 3.35
N THR A 83 -13.81 -7.63 4.05
CA THR A 83 -14.97 -7.36 4.87
C THR A 83 -15.68 -6.10 4.39
N VAL A 84 -16.98 -6.22 4.10
CA VAL A 84 -17.86 -5.09 3.79
C VAL A 84 -18.86 -4.97 4.93
N ALA A 85 -19.06 -3.77 5.47
CA ALA A 85 -20.01 -3.51 6.54
C ALA A 85 -20.86 -2.27 6.22
N ALA A 86 -22.18 -2.40 6.32
CA ALA A 86 -23.10 -1.29 6.13
C ALA A 86 -24.41 -1.54 6.88
N ALA A 87 -24.95 -0.53 7.55
CA ALA A 87 -26.26 -0.58 8.24
C ALA A 87 -26.45 -1.79 9.19
N GLY A 88 -25.38 -2.24 9.86
CA GLY A 88 -25.42 -3.40 10.77
C GLY A 88 -25.20 -4.75 10.09
N GLU A 89 -25.29 -4.81 8.77
CA GLU A 89 -25.00 -6.00 7.97
C GLU A 89 -23.50 -6.08 7.65
N ARG A 90 -22.98 -7.32 7.55
CA ARG A 90 -21.58 -7.60 7.24
C ARG A 90 -21.47 -8.76 6.26
N TRP A 91 -20.63 -8.58 5.26
CA TRP A 91 -20.28 -9.59 4.28
C TRP A 91 -18.78 -9.82 4.33
N HIS A 92 -18.39 -11.10 4.35
CA HIS A 92 -17.00 -11.51 4.45
C HIS A 92 -16.66 -12.44 3.29
N ALA A 93 -15.46 -12.27 2.74
CA ALA A 93 -14.88 -13.20 1.79
C ALA A 93 -13.44 -13.53 2.18
N GLY A 94 -13.13 -14.82 2.25
CA GLY A 94 -11.79 -15.34 2.55
C GLY A 94 -11.63 -15.93 3.94
N PRO A 95 -10.44 -16.49 4.22
CA PRO A 95 -10.12 -17.07 5.52
C PRO A 95 -10.18 -16.01 6.63
N ARG A 96 -10.36 -16.46 7.88
CA ARG A 96 -10.25 -15.54 9.03
C ARG A 96 -8.79 -15.11 9.20
N PRO A 97 -8.53 -13.82 9.45
CA PRO A 97 -7.19 -13.34 9.74
C PRO A 97 -6.63 -14.07 10.96
N PRO A 98 -5.33 -14.36 10.98
CA PRO A 98 -4.66 -14.76 12.20
C PRO A 98 -4.83 -13.61 13.21
N GLY A 99 -5.06 -13.94 14.48
CA GLY A 99 -5.34 -12.92 15.50
C GLY A 99 -4.21 -11.90 15.64
N ARG A 100 -4.38 -10.89 16.50
CA ARG A 100 -3.47 -9.74 16.72
C ARG A 100 -1.96 -10.02 16.89
N ARG A 101 -1.55 -11.27 17.06
CA ARG A 101 -0.14 -11.68 17.20
C ARG A 101 0.57 -11.95 15.88
N ALA A 102 -0.15 -12.02 14.76
CA ALA A 102 0.42 -12.26 13.45
C ALA A 102 0.52 -10.97 12.65
N ASP A 103 1.57 -10.86 11.85
CA ASP A 103 1.83 -9.76 10.94
C ASP A 103 0.73 -9.69 9.87
N THR A 104 -0.23 -8.79 10.08
CA THR A 104 -1.44 -8.66 9.26
C THR A 104 -1.61 -7.20 8.88
N ASP A 105 -1.29 -6.90 7.63
CA ASP A 105 -1.46 -5.58 7.07
C ASP A 105 -2.96 -5.33 6.80
N THR A 106 -3.45 -4.14 7.15
CA THR A 106 -4.87 -3.80 7.12
C THR A 106 -5.11 -2.44 6.50
N ALA A 107 -6.02 -2.38 5.52
CA ALA A 107 -6.48 -1.12 4.95
C ALA A 107 -8.01 -1.06 4.91
N GLY A 108 -8.58 0.15 4.99
CA GLY A 108 -10.03 0.30 4.88
C GLY A 108 -10.48 1.66 4.37
N ARG A 109 -11.57 1.67 3.61
CA ARG A 109 -12.15 2.84 2.96
C ARG A 109 -13.67 2.89 3.17
N THR A 110 -14.19 4.10 3.36
CA THR A 110 -15.63 4.36 3.39
C THR A 110 -16.16 4.40 1.96
N ILE A 111 -17.25 3.69 1.68
CA ILE A 111 -17.89 3.64 0.36
C ILE A 111 -19.40 3.48 0.50
N SER A 112 -20.15 3.94 -0.49
CA SER A 112 -21.58 3.64 -0.59
C SER A 112 -21.78 2.15 -0.87
N VAL A 113 -22.62 1.49 -0.07
CA VAL A 113 -22.94 0.05 -0.20
C VAL A 113 -24.40 -0.10 -0.57
N ARG A 114 -24.67 -0.95 -1.57
CA ARG A 114 -26.02 -1.31 -2.00
C ARG A 114 -26.53 -2.47 -1.15
N LEU A 115 -27.56 -2.22 -0.35
CA LEU A 115 -28.22 -3.23 0.48
C LEU A 115 -29.35 -3.93 -0.28
N ALA A 116 -30.03 -3.19 -1.15
CA ALA A 116 -31.09 -3.68 -2.02
C ALA A 116 -31.22 -2.75 -3.25
N PRO A 117 -31.99 -3.11 -4.30
CA PRO A 117 -32.31 -2.19 -5.38
C PRO A 117 -32.88 -0.87 -4.84
N GLY A 118 -32.25 0.26 -5.20
CA GLY A 118 -32.63 1.60 -4.71
C GLY A 118 -32.26 1.90 -3.25
N ARG A 119 -31.72 0.94 -2.48
CA ARG A 119 -31.32 1.14 -1.08
C ARG A 119 -29.80 1.17 -0.95
N ILE A 120 -29.26 2.39 -0.93
CA ILE A 120 -27.83 2.64 -0.79
C ILE A 120 -27.56 3.31 0.56
N ARG A 121 -26.58 2.82 1.30
CA ARG A 121 -26.17 3.38 2.60
C ARG A 121 -24.65 3.55 2.64
N PRO A 122 -24.13 4.52 3.39
CA PRO A 122 -22.69 4.58 3.64
C PRO A 122 -22.27 3.31 4.41
N GLY A 123 -21.12 2.77 4.03
CA GLY A 123 -20.51 1.61 4.65
C GLY A 123 -18.99 1.67 4.59
N ARG A 124 -18.35 0.59 5.02
CA ARG A 124 -16.90 0.48 5.07
C ARG A 124 -16.48 -0.82 4.42
N VAL A 125 -15.44 -0.74 3.59
CA VAL A 125 -14.70 -1.91 3.09
C VAL A 125 -13.38 -1.96 3.85
N ARG A 126 -13.03 -3.13 4.36
CA ARG A 126 -11.77 -3.43 5.01
C ARG A 126 -11.14 -4.63 4.33
N VAL A 127 -9.85 -4.55 4.08
CA VAL A 127 -9.03 -5.67 3.61
C VAL A 127 -7.96 -5.96 4.65
N GLU A 128 -7.73 -7.24 4.88
CA GLU A 128 -6.68 -7.73 5.78
C GLU A 128 -5.84 -8.72 4.97
N VAL A 129 -4.53 -8.51 4.94
CA VAL A 129 -3.58 -9.27 4.12
C VAL A 129 -2.47 -9.81 5.00
N TRP A 130 -2.14 -11.09 4.83
CA TRP A 130 -1.08 -11.75 5.61
C TRP A 130 -0.50 -12.92 4.80
N ALA A 131 0.69 -13.41 5.17
CA ALA A 131 1.33 -14.58 4.55
C ALA A 131 0.90 -15.91 5.21
#